data_AF-A0A3M6TBN0-F1
#
_entry.id   AF-A0A3M6TBN0-F1
#
_cell.length_a   1.000
_cell.length_b   1.000
_cell.length_c   1.000
_cell.angle_alpha   90.00
_cell.angle_beta   90.00
_cell.angle_gamma   90.00
#
_symmetry.space_group_name_H-M   'P 1'
#
loop_
_entity.id
_entity.type
_entity.pdbx_description
1 polymer ?
#
loop_
_entity_poly.entity_id
_entity_poly.type
_entity_poly.pdbx_seq_one_letter_code
_entity_poly.pdbx_strand_id
1 'polypeptide(L)'
;MEYFCAARKCATFFYKGLQRDPKGDCFAKFNQMKGCVVKVMKYCADSLTDSTIRGTVDKSFDSKECSEGPALIPSSSAASLPCSSSFVTEANACGRTFRQIYLADKSSSSLCTEGAKQKKCLKNLINSNCTFSSAEREMFDLGLADYNPFCANNRDPGATGNDQCYGVEDISGPAGINAAAGINAAAGINAAAGINAAAGIKPGVMQALLLVFMSICFFFNR
;
A
#
# COMPACT_ATOMS: atom_id res chain seq x y z
N MET A 1 9.52 8.76 3.89
CA MET A 1 8.07 8.98 4.15
C MET A 1 7.32 9.44 2.90
N GLU A 2 7.78 10.47 2.18
CA GLU A 2 7.13 10.97 0.94
C GLU A 2 6.81 9.89 -0.10
N TYR A 3 7.79 9.05 -0.45
CA TYR A 3 7.60 7.90 -1.35
C TYR A 3 6.43 7.00 -0.91
N PHE A 4 6.43 6.59 0.36
CA PHE A 4 5.41 5.72 0.92
C PHE A 4 4.02 6.36 0.82
N CYS A 5 3.92 7.64 1.19
CA CYS A 5 2.68 8.39 1.13
C CYS A 5 2.15 8.59 -0.29
N ALA A 6 3.04 8.80 -1.27
CA ALA A 6 2.66 8.90 -2.68
C ALA A 6 2.23 7.54 -3.27
N ALA A 7 2.96 6.46 -2.97
CA ALA A 7 2.57 5.11 -3.40
C ALA A 7 1.23 4.67 -2.77
N ARG A 8 0.98 5.08 -1.52
CA ARG A 8 -0.30 4.85 -0.82
C ARG A 8 -1.48 5.47 -1.57
N LYS A 9 -1.30 6.68 -2.14
CA LYS A 9 -2.34 7.31 -2.98
C LYS A 9 -2.65 6.48 -4.23
N CYS A 10 -1.64 5.88 -4.86
CA CYS A 10 -1.86 4.95 -5.99
C CYS A 10 -2.77 3.79 -5.60
N ALA A 11 -2.51 3.16 -4.44
CA ALA A 11 -3.36 2.09 -3.91
C ALA A 11 -4.76 2.61 -3.53
N THR A 12 -4.88 3.81 -2.95
CA THR A 12 -6.19 4.44 -2.70
C THR A 12 -6.99 4.56 -3.99
N PHE A 13 -6.38 5.06 -5.08
CA PHE A 13 -7.07 5.19 -6.37
C PHE A 13 -7.53 3.86 -6.93
N PHE A 14 -6.72 2.81 -6.80
CA PHE A 14 -7.10 1.47 -7.21
C PHE A 14 -8.35 0.97 -6.48
N TYR A 15 -8.31 0.92 -5.14
CA TYR A 15 -9.42 0.39 -4.37
C TYR A 15 -10.67 1.27 -4.46
N LYS A 16 -10.53 2.61 -4.45
CA LYS A 16 -11.68 3.51 -4.66
C LYS A 16 -12.25 3.37 -6.07
N GLY A 17 -11.41 3.15 -7.07
CA GLY A 17 -11.84 2.88 -8.44
C GLY A 17 -12.65 1.59 -8.55
N LEU A 18 -12.25 0.55 -7.81
CA LEU A 18 -13.01 -0.71 -7.71
C LEU A 18 -14.31 -0.55 -6.90
N GLN A 19 -14.31 0.24 -5.83
CA GLN A 19 -15.52 0.50 -5.04
C GLN A 19 -16.58 1.26 -5.84
N ARG A 20 -16.16 2.22 -6.68
CA ARG A 20 -17.07 3.01 -7.54
C ARG A 20 -17.59 2.21 -8.75
N ASP A 21 -16.79 1.26 -9.22
CA ASP A 21 -17.07 0.48 -10.42
C ASP A 21 -16.63 -0.99 -10.19
N PRO A 22 -17.39 -1.75 -9.37
CA PRO A 22 -17.01 -3.10 -8.93
C PRO A 22 -17.11 -4.15 -10.04
N LYS A 23 -17.83 -3.85 -11.13
CA LYS A 23 -17.94 -4.69 -12.33
C LYS A 23 -16.96 -4.30 -13.43
N GLY A 24 -16.24 -3.18 -13.27
CA GLY A 24 -15.25 -2.73 -14.22
C GLY A 24 -14.04 -3.66 -14.29
N ASP A 25 -13.24 -3.47 -15.34
CA ASP A 25 -12.01 -4.24 -15.54
C ASP A 25 -11.01 -3.96 -14.40
N CYS A 26 -10.90 -4.91 -13.48
CA CYS A 26 -9.98 -4.82 -12.36
C CYS A 26 -8.51 -4.79 -12.82
N PHE A 27 -8.16 -5.55 -13.85
CA PHE A 27 -6.79 -5.63 -14.35
C PHE A 27 -6.37 -4.30 -15.00
N ALA A 28 -7.28 -3.63 -15.72
CA ALA A 28 -7.05 -2.29 -16.23
C ALA A 28 -6.76 -1.29 -15.09
N LYS A 29 -7.58 -1.28 -14.02
CA LYS A 29 -7.37 -0.42 -12.84
C LYS A 29 -6.07 -0.78 -12.09
N PHE A 30 -5.73 -2.07 -12.01
CA PHE A 30 -4.49 -2.55 -11.40
C PHE A 30 -3.25 -2.11 -12.19
N ASN A 31 -3.29 -2.15 -13.52
CA ASN A 31 -2.20 -1.64 -14.36
C ASN A 31 -2.06 -0.12 -14.25
N GLN A 32 -3.17 0.62 -14.09
CA GLN A 32 -3.10 2.06 -13.79
C GLN A 32 -2.42 2.32 -12.44
N MET A 33 -2.72 1.52 -11.41
CA MET A 33 -2.03 1.57 -10.12
C MET A 33 -0.53 1.32 -10.28
N LYS A 34 -0.13 0.27 -10.99
CA LYS A 34 1.30 -0.02 -11.25
C LYS A 34 1.98 1.13 -12.00
N GLY A 35 1.32 1.70 -13.01
CA GLY A 35 1.80 2.88 -13.72
C GLY A 35 1.98 4.10 -12.80
N CYS A 36 1.07 4.30 -11.85
CA CYS A 36 1.18 5.32 -10.80
C CYS A 36 2.40 5.07 -9.91
N VAL A 37 2.61 3.84 -9.43
CA VAL A 37 3.77 3.49 -8.59
C VAL A 37 5.09 3.65 -9.35
N VAL A 38 5.15 3.28 -10.64
CA VAL A 38 6.32 3.52 -11.50
C VAL A 38 6.66 5.01 -11.54
N LYS A 39 5.67 5.90 -11.68
CA LYS A 39 5.90 7.36 -11.67
C LYS A 39 6.45 7.85 -10.33
N VAL A 40 5.90 7.36 -9.21
CA VAL A 40 6.43 7.68 -7.86
C VAL A 40 7.87 7.19 -7.71
N MET A 41 8.17 5.97 -8.14
CA MET A 41 9.52 5.39 -8.08
C MET A 41 10.51 6.18 -8.92
N LYS A 42 10.15 6.61 -10.13
CA LYS A 42 11.02 7.44 -10.99
C LYS A 42 11.39 8.77 -10.35
N TYR A 43 10.43 9.42 -9.68
CA TYR A 43 10.69 10.67 -8.98
C TYR A 43 11.71 10.48 -7.84
N CYS A 44 11.66 9.32 -7.17
CA CYS A 44 12.55 9.03 -6.05
C CYS A 44 13.90 8.46 -6.49
N ALA A 45 13.95 7.69 -7.58
CA ALA A 45 15.12 6.95 -8.04
C ALA A 45 15.42 7.26 -9.51
N ASP A 46 15.68 8.54 -9.80
CA ASP A 46 15.97 9.06 -11.15
C ASP A 46 17.20 8.40 -11.81
N SER A 47 18.11 7.85 -11.00
CA SER A 47 19.29 7.11 -11.45
C SER A 47 18.97 5.71 -12.01
N LEU A 48 17.76 5.19 -11.82
CA LEU A 48 17.36 3.87 -12.32
C LEU A 48 16.71 3.96 -13.70
N THR A 49 16.94 2.96 -14.54
CA THR A 49 16.28 2.90 -15.84
C THR A 49 14.80 2.57 -15.70
N ASP A 50 14.01 3.03 -16.67
CA ASP A 50 12.59 2.72 -16.79
C ASP A 50 12.28 1.22 -16.73
N SER A 51 13.09 0.40 -17.39
CA SER A 51 12.91 -1.06 -17.42
C SER A 51 13.19 -1.69 -16.07
N THR A 52 14.22 -1.22 -15.34
CA THR A 52 14.51 -1.68 -13.98
C THR A 52 13.37 -1.31 -13.02
N ILE A 53 12.86 -0.07 -13.09
CA ILE A 53 11.75 0.36 -12.24
C ILE A 53 10.49 -0.46 -12.52
N ARG A 54 10.12 -0.63 -13.79
CA ARG A 54 8.95 -1.44 -14.18
C ARG A 54 9.11 -2.89 -13.76
N GLY A 55 10.26 -3.50 -14.00
CA GLY A 55 10.54 -4.87 -13.59
C GLY A 55 10.45 -5.08 -12.09
N THR A 56 10.90 -4.09 -11.30
CA THR A 56 10.71 -4.10 -9.84
C THR A 56 9.23 -4.03 -9.50
N VAL A 57 8.48 -3.05 -10.01
CA VAL A 57 7.03 -2.94 -9.76
C VAL A 57 6.28 -4.21 -10.18
N ASP A 58 6.59 -4.79 -11.33
CA ASP A 58 5.93 -6.00 -11.83
C ASP A 58 6.14 -7.20 -10.91
N LYS A 59 7.34 -7.37 -10.34
CA LYS A 59 7.63 -8.42 -9.36
C LYS A 59 6.95 -8.20 -8.01
N SER A 60 6.55 -6.96 -7.74
CA SER A 60 6.03 -6.54 -6.44
C SER A 60 4.53 -6.60 -6.32
N PHE A 61 3.86 -6.39 -7.45
CA PHE A 61 2.42 -6.31 -7.53
C PHE A 61 1.93 -7.48 -8.37
N ASP A 62 1.47 -8.54 -7.68
CA ASP A 62 0.83 -9.68 -8.30
C ASP A 62 -0.62 -9.34 -8.68
N SER A 63 -0.97 -9.56 -9.94
CA SER A 63 -2.31 -9.33 -10.48
C SER A 63 -3.40 -10.21 -9.85
N LYS A 64 -3.01 -11.23 -9.08
CA LYS A 64 -3.95 -12.08 -8.30
C LYS A 64 -4.85 -11.28 -7.37
N GLU A 65 -4.50 -10.04 -7.03
CA GLU A 65 -5.38 -9.17 -6.25
C GLU A 65 -6.79 -8.99 -6.86
N CYS A 66 -6.91 -9.08 -8.18
CA CYS A 66 -8.21 -9.00 -8.85
C CYS A 66 -9.06 -10.27 -8.72
N SER A 67 -8.43 -11.45 -8.76
CA SER A 67 -9.09 -12.77 -8.79
C SER A 67 -9.15 -13.47 -7.43
N GLU A 68 -8.17 -13.25 -6.58
CA GLU A 68 -7.97 -13.90 -5.28
C GLU A 68 -8.10 -12.92 -4.09
N GLY A 69 -8.16 -11.61 -4.38
CA GLY A 69 -8.17 -10.56 -3.35
C GLY A 69 -6.76 -10.25 -2.83
N PRO A 70 -6.63 -9.38 -1.82
CA PRO A 70 -5.31 -8.99 -1.32
C PRO A 70 -4.43 -10.19 -0.95
N ALA A 71 -3.13 -10.02 -1.22
CA ALA A 71 -2.15 -11.10 -1.17
C ALA A 71 -2.21 -11.91 0.13
N LEU A 72 -2.19 -13.23 -0.04
CA LEU A 72 -1.92 -14.17 1.03
C LEU A 72 -0.43 -14.24 1.31
N ILE A 73 -0.15 -14.81 2.47
CA ILE A 73 1.17 -15.17 2.96
C ILE A 73 1.42 -16.64 2.55
N PRO A 74 2.21 -16.96 1.51
CA PRO A 74 2.57 -18.32 1.16
C PRO A 74 3.26 -19.03 2.30
N SER A 75 2.92 -20.31 2.43
CA SER A 75 3.46 -21.16 3.47
C SER A 75 4.97 -21.38 3.34
N SER A 76 5.55 -21.22 2.14
CA SER A 76 7.01 -21.31 1.93
C SER A 76 7.78 -20.26 2.74
N SER A 77 7.14 -19.15 3.05
CA SER A 77 7.73 -18.05 3.82
C SER A 77 7.82 -18.28 5.31
N ALA A 78 7.14 -19.29 5.86
CA ALA A 78 7.16 -19.57 7.29
C ALA A 78 8.59 -19.78 7.81
N ALA A 79 9.45 -20.42 7.01
CA ALA A 79 10.84 -20.69 7.39
C ALA A 79 11.77 -19.48 7.28
N SER A 80 11.38 -18.44 6.54
CA SER A 80 12.22 -17.25 6.29
C SER A 80 11.93 -16.09 7.24
N LEU A 81 10.85 -16.19 8.01
CA LEU A 81 10.43 -15.14 8.94
C LEU A 81 10.95 -15.43 10.35
N PRO A 82 11.41 -14.41 11.09
CA PRO A 82 11.72 -14.54 12.51
C PRO A 82 10.41 -14.59 13.32
N CYS A 83 9.55 -15.56 13.02
CA CYS A 83 8.23 -15.74 13.61
C CYS A 83 8.01 -17.19 14.03
N SER A 84 6.98 -17.44 14.83
CA SER A 84 6.52 -18.79 15.14
C SER A 84 6.11 -19.56 13.88
N SER A 85 6.20 -20.89 13.93
CA SER A 85 5.83 -21.76 12.79
C SER A 85 4.36 -21.66 12.40
N SER A 86 3.47 -21.24 13.32
CA SER A 86 2.05 -21.05 13.04
C SER A 86 1.70 -19.67 12.47
N PHE A 87 2.64 -18.72 12.49
CA PHE A 87 2.40 -17.33 12.10
C PHE A 87 1.74 -17.17 10.74
N VAL A 88 2.24 -17.86 9.71
CA VAL A 88 1.70 -17.77 8.33
C VAL A 88 0.23 -18.17 8.28
N THR A 89 -0.12 -19.30 8.91
CA THR A 89 -1.50 -19.80 8.94
C THR A 89 -2.42 -18.85 9.69
N GLU A 90 -1.99 -18.34 10.84
CA GLU A 90 -2.75 -17.42 11.67
C GLU A 90 -2.91 -16.04 11.00
N ALA A 91 -1.86 -15.53 10.37
CA ALA A 91 -1.86 -14.26 9.64
C ALA A 91 -2.81 -14.34 8.43
N ASN A 92 -2.81 -15.46 7.71
CA ASN A 92 -3.78 -15.71 6.66
C ASN A 92 -5.21 -15.78 7.21
N ALA A 93 -5.41 -16.34 8.40
CA ALA A 93 -6.72 -16.39 9.05
C ALA A 93 -7.25 -14.97 9.40
N CYS A 94 -6.38 -14.05 9.83
CA CYS A 94 -6.75 -12.65 10.13
C CYS A 94 -7.49 -11.95 8.97
N GLY A 95 -7.13 -12.24 7.72
CA GLY A 95 -7.72 -11.61 6.53
C GLY A 95 -8.83 -12.40 5.86
N ARG A 96 -9.26 -13.55 6.40
CA ARG A 96 -10.20 -14.46 5.71
C ARG A 96 -11.53 -13.79 5.40
N THR A 97 -12.19 -13.21 6.40
CA THR A 97 -13.50 -12.55 6.24
C THR A 97 -13.41 -11.37 5.28
N PHE A 98 -12.39 -10.53 5.44
CA PHE A 98 -12.15 -9.39 4.56
C PHE A 98 -12.06 -9.83 3.08
N ARG A 99 -11.22 -10.84 2.77
CA ARG A 99 -11.05 -11.34 1.40
C ARG A 99 -12.33 -11.94 0.83
N GLN A 100 -13.09 -12.68 1.63
CA GLN A 100 -14.38 -13.24 1.20
C GLN A 100 -15.35 -12.13 0.78
N ILE A 101 -15.45 -11.05 1.59
CA ILE A 101 -16.27 -9.88 1.26
C ILE A 101 -15.74 -9.18 0.02
N TYR A 102 -14.42 -8.97 -0.08
CA TYR A 102 -13.80 -8.28 -1.21
C TYR A 102 -14.03 -9.00 -2.55
N LEU A 103 -13.92 -10.33 -2.55
CA LEU A 103 -14.16 -11.13 -3.73
C LEU A 103 -15.63 -11.15 -4.14
N ALA A 104 -16.53 -11.20 -3.17
CA ALA A 104 -17.98 -11.19 -3.41
C ALA A 104 -18.48 -9.81 -3.90
N ASP A 105 -18.01 -8.74 -3.25
CA ASP A 105 -18.42 -7.37 -3.54
C ASP A 105 -17.31 -6.38 -3.15
N LYS A 106 -16.57 -5.92 -4.16
CA LYS A 106 -15.51 -4.91 -4.03
C LYS A 106 -16.02 -3.53 -3.57
N SER A 107 -17.33 -3.29 -3.61
CA SER A 107 -17.97 -2.05 -3.17
C SER A 107 -18.58 -2.12 -1.77
N SER A 108 -18.52 -3.30 -1.12
CA SER A 108 -19.15 -3.51 0.19
C SER A 108 -18.64 -2.53 1.24
N SER A 109 -19.55 -1.86 1.94
CA SER A 109 -19.22 -0.94 3.04
C SER A 109 -18.56 -1.67 4.23
N SER A 110 -18.81 -2.97 4.38
CA SER A 110 -18.21 -3.82 5.41
C SER A 110 -16.70 -3.96 5.27
N LEU A 111 -16.13 -3.72 4.07
CA LEU A 111 -14.68 -3.76 3.83
C LEU A 111 -13.91 -2.77 4.73
N CYS A 112 -14.51 -1.63 5.05
CA CYS A 112 -13.89 -0.66 5.96
C CYS A 112 -13.64 -1.28 7.35
N THR A 113 -14.70 -1.81 7.98
CA THR A 113 -14.63 -2.40 9.32
C THR A 113 -13.80 -3.69 9.35
N GLU A 114 -13.98 -4.57 8.35
CA GLU A 114 -13.23 -5.83 8.30
C GLU A 114 -11.74 -5.62 7.97
N GLY A 115 -11.41 -4.58 7.19
CA GLY A 115 -10.02 -4.19 6.93
C GLY A 115 -9.31 -3.72 8.20
N ALA A 116 -10.00 -2.93 9.03
CA ALA A 116 -9.48 -2.51 10.33
C ALA A 116 -9.25 -3.70 11.28
N LYS A 117 -10.20 -4.65 11.33
CA LYS A 117 -10.06 -5.89 12.12
C LYS A 117 -8.89 -6.73 11.65
N GLN A 118 -8.73 -6.91 10.34
CA GLN A 118 -7.60 -7.64 9.75
C GLN A 118 -6.26 -7.03 10.17
N LYS A 119 -6.08 -5.71 10.00
CA LYS A 119 -4.84 -5.02 10.37
C LYS A 119 -4.54 -5.16 11.86
N LYS A 120 -5.54 -4.98 12.72
CA LYS A 120 -5.40 -5.15 14.18
C LYS A 120 -5.00 -6.58 14.55
N CYS A 121 -5.63 -7.59 13.93
CA CYS A 121 -5.29 -8.99 14.13
C CYS A 121 -3.83 -9.27 13.73
N LEU A 122 -3.42 -8.83 12.55
CA LEU A 122 -2.06 -9.02 12.05
C LEU A 122 -1.02 -8.31 12.93
N LYS A 123 -1.32 -7.08 13.37
CA LYS A 123 -0.45 -6.32 14.28
C LYS A 123 -0.24 -7.04 15.61
N ASN A 124 -1.30 -7.55 16.22
CA ASN A 124 -1.22 -8.33 17.46
C ASN A 124 -0.39 -9.60 17.24
N LEU A 125 -0.61 -10.28 16.12
CA LEU A 125 0.09 -11.52 15.79
C LEU A 125 1.59 -11.30 15.59
N ILE A 126 1.97 -10.24 14.85
CA ILE A 126 3.38 -9.84 14.67
C ILE A 126 4.03 -9.58 16.03
N ASN A 127 3.34 -8.86 16.91
CA ASN A 127 3.87 -8.51 18.23
C ASN A 127 4.07 -9.73 19.14
N SER A 128 3.20 -10.74 19.05
CA SER A 128 3.27 -11.91 19.93
C SER A 128 4.12 -13.05 19.38
N ASN A 129 4.18 -13.20 18.05
CA ASN A 129 4.79 -14.37 17.41
C ASN A 129 6.11 -14.07 16.72
N CYS A 130 6.53 -12.80 16.58
CA CYS A 130 7.72 -12.45 15.80
C CYS A 130 8.76 -11.64 16.59
N THR A 131 10.03 -11.84 16.24
CA THR A 131 11.21 -11.18 16.81
C THR A 131 11.89 -10.24 15.82
N PHE A 132 11.10 -9.38 15.18
CA PHE A 132 11.60 -8.35 14.28
C PHE A 132 12.43 -7.28 15.00
N SER A 133 13.44 -6.77 14.29
CA SER A 133 14.23 -5.60 14.66
C SER A 133 13.36 -4.34 14.78
N SER A 134 13.87 -3.29 15.42
CA SER A 134 13.16 -2.01 15.55
C SER A 134 12.78 -1.41 14.20
N ALA A 135 13.69 -1.45 13.23
CA ALA A 135 13.45 -0.94 11.88
C ALA A 135 12.33 -1.70 11.16
N GLU A 136 12.30 -3.04 11.27
CA GLU A 136 11.24 -3.85 10.68
C GLU A 136 9.89 -3.61 11.36
N ARG A 137 9.87 -3.44 12.69
CA ARG A 137 8.65 -3.10 13.44
C ARG A 137 8.08 -1.76 12.99
N GLU A 138 8.92 -0.75 12.80
CA GLU A 138 8.49 0.55 12.29
C GLU A 138 7.81 0.42 10.92
N MET A 139 8.33 -0.44 10.04
CA MET A 139 7.70 -0.71 8.74
C MET A 139 6.33 -1.36 8.85
N PHE A 140 6.17 -2.33 9.74
CA PHE A 140 4.85 -2.93 10.01
C PHE A 140 3.89 -1.93 10.65
N ASP A 141 4.37 -1.09 11.56
CA ASP A 141 3.56 -0.04 12.18
C ASP A 141 3.09 1.00 11.15
N LEU A 142 3.93 1.35 10.17
CA LEU A 142 3.54 2.21 9.04
C LEU A 142 2.52 1.55 8.11
N GLY A 143 2.70 0.26 7.79
CA GLY A 143 1.81 -0.48 6.90
C GLY A 143 0.45 -0.85 7.52
N LEU A 144 0.42 -1.10 8.82
CA LEU A 144 -0.77 -1.52 9.59
C LEU A 144 -1.37 -0.40 10.43
N ALA A 145 -0.97 0.83 10.13
CA ALA A 145 -1.48 2.02 10.78
C ALA A 145 -2.95 2.31 10.42
N ASP A 146 -3.46 3.47 10.83
CA ASP A 146 -4.87 3.84 10.68
C ASP A 146 -5.34 3.97 9.22
N TYR A 147 -4.45 4.09 8.23
CA TYR A 147 -4.84 4.23 6.83
C TYR A 147 -5.66 3.03 6.33
N ASN A 148 -6.81 3.31 5.72
CA ASN A 148 -7.71 2.30 5.21
C ASN A 148 -8.48 2.81 3.97
N PRO A 149 -8.09 2.42 2.74
CA PRO A 149 -8.71 2.93 1.52
C PRO A 149 -10.15 2.45 1.32
N PHE A 150 -10.63 1.49 2.11
CA PHE A 150 -12.01 1.01 2.05
C PHE A 150 -12.97 1.92 2.81
N CYS A 151 -12.47 2.75 3.72
CA CYS A 151 -13.26 3.72 4.50
C CYS A 151 -13.43 5.06 3.77
N ALA A 152 -14.52 5.77 4.00
CA ALA A 152 -14.84 7.01 3.28
C ALA A 152 -13.77 8.11 3.43
N ASN A 153 -13.20 8.25 4.63
CA ASN A 153 -12.14 9.20 4.96
C ASN A 153 -10.73 8.60 4.87
N ASN A 154 -10.58 7.42 4.26
CA ASN A 154 -9.34 6.64 4.17
C ASN A 154 -8.72 6.26 5.53
N ARG A 155 -9.53 6.16 6.60
CA ARG A 155 -9.06 5.80 7.94
C ARG A 155 -9.93 4.74 8.60
N ASP A 156 -9.31 3.93 9.45
CA ASP A 156 -10.02 2.94 10.26
C ASP A 156 -11.10 3.59 11.14
N PRO A 157 -12.20 2.86 11.41
CA PRO A 157 -13.18 3.29 12.40
C PRO A 157 -12.53 3.53 13.77
N GLY A 158 -12.77 4.71 14.35
CA GLY A 158 -12.23 5.10 15.65
C GLY A 158 -10.79 5.63 15.63
N ALA A 159 -10.16 5.73 14.46
CA ALA A 159 -8.86 6.37 14.33
C ALA A 159 -8.92 7.85 14.76
N THR A 160 -8.02 8.26 15.65
CA THR A 160 -7.93 9.64 16.18
C THR A 160 -6.62 10.30 15.75
N GLY A 161 -6.54 11.63 15.84
CA GLY A 161 -5.32 12.36 15.45
C GLY A 161 -5.04 12.37 13.95
N ASN A 162 -3.81 12.74 13.59
CA ASN A 162 -3.36 12.85 12.22
C ASN A 162 -2.90 11.50 11.66
N ASP A 163 -3.17 11.28 10.37
CA ASP A 163 -2.64 10.15 9.62
C ASP A 163 -1.11 10.25 9.44
N GLN A 164 -0.42 9.13 9.21
CA GLN A 164 1.06 9.06 9.09
C GLN A 164 1.60 9.86 7.90
N CYS A 165 0.75 10.18 6.94
CA CYS A 165 1.07 11.01 5.79
C CYS A 165 0.53 12.45 5.91
N TYR A 166 -0.01 12.84 7.06
CA TYR A 166 -0.43 14.21 7.31
C TYR A 166 0.77 15.16 7.26
N GLY A 167 0.66 16.25 6.50
CA GLY A 167 1.73 17.24 6.34
C GLY A 167 2.93 16.76 5.52
N VAL A 168 2.92 15.52 5.01
CA VAL A 168 3.96 15.04 4.08
C VAL A 168 3.73 15.68 2.72
N GLU A 169 4.79 16.26 2.15
CA GLU A 169 4.72 16.96 0.87
C GLU A 169 4.23 16.03 -0.25
N ASP A 170 3.35 16.58 -1.09
CA ASP A 170 2.73 15.81 -2.15
C ASP A 170 3.59 15.73 -3.41
N ILE A 171 4.50 14.76 -3.46
CA ILE A 171 5.31 14.49 -4.66
C ILE A 171 4.49 13.87 -5.81
N SER A 172 3.21 13.53 -5.58
CA SER A 172 2.35 12.95 -6.61
C SER A 172 1.83 13.98 -7.63
N GLY A 173 1.73 15.25 -7.23
CA GLY A 173 1.46 16.38 -8.13
C GLY A 173 2.56 16.56 -9.19
N PRO A 174 3.84 16.68 -8.80
CA PRO A 174 4.99 16.68 -9.71
C PRO A 174 5.10 15.40 -10.55
N ALA A 175 4.77 14.24 -10.01
CA ALA A 175 4.79 12.96 -10.72
C ALA A 175 3.61 12.75 -11.70
N GLY A 176 2.72 13.74 -11.87
CA GLY A 176 1.61 13.67 -12.84
C GLY A 176 0.57 12.61 -12.50
N ILE A 177 0.31 12.38 -11.20
CA ILE A 177 -0.67 11.42 -10.70
C ILE A 177 -2.10 12.01 -10.75
N ASN A 178 -2.22 13.34 -10.68
CA ASN A 178 -3.50 14.06 -10.75
C ASN A 178 -4.09 14.18 -12.16
N ALA A 179 -3.31 13.95 -13.22
CA ALA A 179 -3.76 14.18 -14.61
C ALA A 179 -4.48 12.98 -15.26
N ALA A 180 -4.34 11.77 -14.72
CA ALA A 180 -4.86 10.55 -15.34
C ALA A 180 -6.23 10.09 -14.80
N ALA A 181 -6.72 10.69 -13.71
CA ALA A 181 -7.99 10.33 -13.09
C ALA A 181 -8.89 11.55 -13.07
N GLY A 182 -10.06 11.45 -13.70
CA GLY A 182 -11.15 12.43 -13.65
C GLY A 182 -11.70 12.60 -12.23
N ILE A 183 -10.88 13.12 -11.33
CA ILE A 183 -11.29 13.74 -10.09
C ILE A 183 -11.54 15.18 -10.49
N ASN A 184 -12.81 15.54 -10.68
CA ASN A 184 -13.17 16.94 -10.59
C ASN A 184 -12.68 17.42 -9.23
N ALA A 185 -11.58 18.18 -9.24
CA ALA A 185 -11.02 18.86 -8.09
C ALA A 185 -11.98 19.98 -7.69
N ALA A 186 -13.09 19.62 -7.07
CA ALA A 186 -13.95 20.56 -6.36
C ALA A 186 -13.40 20.74 -4.94
N ALA A 187 -12.22 21.36 -4.85
CA ALA A 187 -11.71 22.09 -3.68
C ALA A 187 -10.33 22.64 -4.07
N GLY A 188 -10.30 23.93 -4.42
CA GLY A 188 -9.12 24.59 -4.95
C GLY A 188 -7.96 24.65 -3.96
N ILE A 189 -6.76 24.51 -4.51
CA ILE A 189 -5.54 25.08 -3.92
C ILE A 189 -4.80 25.74 -5.08
N ASN A 190 -4.65 27.07 -4.98
CA ASN A 190 -3.89 27.89 -5.90
C ASN A 190 -2.45 27.39 -5.99
N ALA A 191 -2.02 26.98 -7.18
CA ALA A 191 -0.63 26.70 -7.49
C ALA A 191 0.11 28.03 -7.67
N ALA A 192 0.81 28.48 -6.63
CA ALA A 192 1.80 29.54 -6.72
C ALA A 192 2.82 29.42 -5.57
N ALA A 193 3.89 28.65 -5.80
CA ALA A 193 5.25 28.92 -5.32
C ALA A 193 6.12 27.71 -5.71
N GLY A 194 7.12 27.95 -6.56
CA GLY A 194 8.15 26.96 -6.80
C GLY A 194 9.23 26.98 -5.72
N ILE A 195 10.27 26.18 -6.01
CA ILE A 195 11.70 26.38 -5.72
C ILE A 195 12.34 25.34 -4.75
N ASN A 196 13.40 24.74 -5.31
CA ASN A 196 14.60 24.10 -4.74
C ASN A 196 14.56 22.65 -4.25
N ALA A 197 15.07 21.78 -5.14
CA ALA A 197 15.76 20.55 -4.79
C ALA A 197 17.01 20.84 -3.93
N ALA A 198 17.12 20.17 -2.78
CA ALA A 198 18.38 19.67 -2.21
C ALA A 198 18.14 19.11 -0.79
N ALA A 199 17.89 17.81 -0.68
CA ALA A 199 18.27 17.03 0.50
C ALA A 199 18.33 15.54 0.11
N GLY A 200 19.54 15.05 -0.13
CA GLY A 200 19.77 13.65 -0.50
C GLY A 200 19.26 12.68 0.57
N ILE A 201 18.33 11.82 0.18
CA ILE A 201 17.96 10.65 0.97
C ILE A 201 19.03 9.58 0.72
N LYS A 202 19.73 9.18 1.78
CA LYS A 202 20.77 8.14 1.73
C LYS A 202 20.25 6.90 0.99
N PRO A 203 21.02 6.29 0.06
CA PRO A 203 20.60 5.14 -0.74
C PRO A 203 20.03 3.96 0.08
N GLY A 204 20.48 3.77 1.32
CA GLY A 204 20.00 2.71 2.22
C GLY A 204 18.55 2.86 2.70
N VAL A 205 18.01 4.09 2.75
CA VAL A 205 16.63 4.35 3.20
C VAL A 205 15.63 4.04 2.08
N MET A 206 16.06 4.12 0.82
CA MET A 206 15.24 3.83 -0.36
C MET A 206 15.07 2.32 -0.58
N GLN A 207 16.07 1.50 -0.23
CA GLN A 207 15.95 0.03 -0.17
C GLN A 207 14.97 -0.44 0.91
N ALA A 208 14.96 0.23 2.06
CA ALA A 208 14.00 -0.05 3.14
C ALA A 208 12.57 0.41 2.80
N LEU A 209 12.39 1.52 2.07
CA LEU A 209 11.06 2.01 1.66
C LEU A 209 10.44 1.21 0.50
N LEU A 210 11.26 0.69 -0.42
CA LEU A 210 10.83 -0.34 -1.37
C LEU A 210 10.35 -1.58 -0.62
N LEU A 211 11.05 -1.96 0.46
CA LEU A 211 10.63 -3.03 1.35
C LEU A 211 9.25 -2.78 1.98
N VAL A 212 8.68 -1.58 2.09
CA VAL A 212 7.38 -1.36 2.78
C VAL A 212 6.16 -1.74 1.94
N PHE A 213 6.17 -1.41 0.64
CA PHE A 213 5.16 -1.94 -0.28
C PHE A 213 5.47 -3.40 -0.65
N MET A 214 6.75 -3.76 -0.67
CA MET A 214 7.19 -5.13 -0.86
C MET A 214 6.79 -6.01 0.32
N SER A 215 6.84 -5.59 1.58
CA SER A 215 6.75 -6.51 2.73
C SER A 215 5.40 -7.19 2.87
N ILE A 216 4.34 -6.59 2.35
CA ILE A 216 3.02 -7.23 2.31
C ILE A 216 2.95 -8.29 1.18
N CYS A 217 3.85 -8.24 0.18
CA CYS A 217 3.91 -9.18 -0.97
C CYS A 217 5.19 -10.06 -1.07
N PHE A 218 6.33 -9.67 -0.48
CA PHE A 218 7.68 -10.22 -0.65
C PHE A 218 8.19 -11.01 0.54
N PHE A 219 7.67 -10.76 1.74
CA PHE A 219 7.88 -11.75 2.81
C PHE A 219 7.24 -13.08 2.46
N PHE A 220 6.51 -13.14 1.35
CA PHE A 220 5.52 -14.13 1.02
C PHE A 220 5.80 -14.82 -0.33
N ASN A 221 6.36 -14.16 -1.33
CA ASN A 221 6.91 -14.86 -2.49
C ASN A 221 8.43 -15.05 -2.40
N ARG A 222 8.84 -16.16 -1.79
CA ARG A 222 10.08 -16.85 -2.15
C ARG A 222 9.82 -18.34 -2.32
#